data_AF-A0A6N9GVY2-F1
#
_entry.id   AF-A0A6N9GVY2-F1
#
_cell.length_a   1.000
_cell.length_b   1.000
_cell.length_c   1.000
_cell.angle_alpha   90.00
_cell.angle_beta   90.00
_cell.angle_gamma   90.00
#
_symmetry.space_group_name_H-M   'P 1'
#
loop_
_entity.id
_entity.type
_entity.pdbx_description
1 polymer ?
#
loop_
_entity_poly.entity_id
_entity_poly.type
_entity_poly.pdbx_seq_one_letter_code
_entity_poly.pdbx_strand_id
1 'polypeptide(L)'
;MDLALENRIDTDLDNLILIDETPTGDSLLDPTLADIAEVGGNDARFWVERTAVKASELREEALRRLIEQGILEQVDDRFMWVFKSRRYPTIDGQAQREVKLRIMGVLFSDEIPDPRDIVIICLADACGIFKTLLSSQELESVTPRIDQVKRLDLIGQAMTQAIQDIELTLAAALQPHMY
;
A
#
# COMPACT_ATOMS: atom_id res chain seq x y z
N MET A 1 -2.47 -5.50 5.42
CA MET A 1 -3.74 -4.71 5.55
C MET A 1 -4.91 -5.49 4.96
N ASP A 2 -4.88 -5.85 3.67
CA ASP A 2 -5.97 -6.63 3.06
C ASP A 2 -6.23 -7.98 3.75
N LEU A 3 -5.18 -8.72 4.12
CA LEU A 3 -5.33 -9.95 4.92
C LEU A 3 -6.12 -9.72 6.23
N ALA A 4 -6.01 -8.53 6.83
CA ALA A 4 -6.75 -8.22 8.04
C ALA A 4 -8.21 -7.83 7.75
N LEU A 5 -8.47 -7.13 6.64
CA LEU A 5 -9.84 -6.89 6.15
C LEU A 5 -10.57 -8.21 5.86
N GLU A 6 -9.85 -9.23 5.40
CA GLU A 6 -10.36 -10.59 5.18
C GLU A 6 -10.32 -11.48 6.44
N ASN A 7 -10.08 -10.89 7.61
CA ASN A 7 -10.01 -11.56 8.92
C ASN A 7 -9.03 -12.75 8.98
N ARG A 8 -7.97 -12.73 8.15
CA ARG A 8 -6.91 -13.75 8.16
C ARG A 8 -5.86 -13.48 9.22
N ILE A 9 -5.59 -12.20 9.47
CA ILE A 9 -4.62 -11.74 10.45
C ILE A 9 -5.20 -10.62 11.29
N ASP A 10 -4.63 -10.41 12.47
CA ASP A 10 -4.78 -9.22 13.29
C ASP A 10 -3.39 -8.69 13.66
N THR A 11 -3.30 -7.52 14.26
CA THR A 11 -2.04 -6.99 14.77
C THR A 11 -2.27 -6.18 16.02
N ASP A 12 -1.36 -6.30 16.97
CA ASP A 12 -1.11 -5.23 17.94
C ASP A 12 0.07 -4.37 17.43
N LEU A 13 0.60 -3.48 18.28
CA LEU A 13 1.72 -2.62 17.90
C LEU A 13 3.04 -3.40 17.76
N ASP A 14 3.14 -4.57 18.37
CA ASP A 14 4.38 -5.33 18.51
C ASP A 14 4.38 -6.63 17.69
N ASN A 15 3.23 -7.22 17.39
CA ASN A 15 3.12 -8.53 16.77
C ASN A 15 1.93 -8.62 15.80
N LEU A 16 2.18 -9.30 14.67
CA LEU A 16 1.15 -9.80 13.79
C LEU A 16 0.66 -11.16 14.30
N ILE A 17 -0.65 -11.30 14.41
CA ILE A 17 -1.33 -12.49 14.91
C ILE A 17 -2.07 -13.17 13.74
N LEU A 18 -1.80 -14.45 13.51
CA LEU A 18 -2.56 -15.25 12.57
C LEU A 18 -3.91 -15.65 13.20
N ILE A 19 -5.00 -15.39 12.47
CA ILE A 19 -6.38 -15.68 12.91
C ILE A 19 -6.95 -16.86 12.14
N ASP A 20 -6.77 -16.88 10.82
CA ASP A 20 -7.30 -17.90 9.92
C ASP A 20 -6.32 -18.13 8.77
N GLU A 21 -5.81 -19.36 8.63
CA GLU A 21 -4.89 -19.77 7.57
C GLU A 21 -5.59 -20.19 6.27
N THR A 22 -6.93 -20.18 6.24
CA THR A 22 -7.70 -20.56 5.05
C THR A 22 -7.36 -19.64 3.89
N PRO A 23 -6.96 -20.17 2.72
CA PRO A 23 -6.71 -19.35 1.54
C PRO A 23 -7.86 -18.40 1.23
N THR A 24 -7.52 -17.17 0.88
CA THR A 24 -8.48 -16.13 0.45
C THR A 24 -8.97 -16.37 -0.97
N GLY A 25 -8.21 -17.13 -1.77
CA GLY A 25 -8.43 -17.27 -3.22
C GLY A 25 -7.85 -16.09 -4.01
N ASP A 26 -7.15 -15.17 -3.35
CA ASP A 26 -6.47 -14.03 -3.97
C ASP A 26 -4.98 -14.35 -4.18
N SER A 27 -4.54 -14.32 -5.43
CA SER A 27 -3.17 -14.63 -5.85
C SER A 27 -2.11 -13.69 -5.27
N LEU A 28 -2.48 -12.47 -4.87
CA LEU A 28 -1.58 -11.51 -4.21
C LEU A 28 -1.47 -11.76 -2.71
N LEU A 29 -2.51 -12.31 -2.08
CA LEU A 29 -2.60 -12.44 -0.62
C LEU A 29 -2.16 -13.83 -0.14
N ASP A 30 -2.58 -14.89 -0.83
CA ASP A 30 -2.38 -16.28 -0.41
C ASP A 30 -0.91 -16.67 -0.23
N PRO A 31 0.05 -16.23 -1.08
CA PRO A 31 1.46 -16.53 -0.86
C PRO A 31 2.01 -15.95 0.44
N THR A 32 1.59 -14.75 0.82
CA THR A 32 2.01 -14.10 2.07
C THR A 32 1.30 -14.73 3.26
N LEU A 33 0.01 -15.08 3.13
CA LEU A 33 -0.72 -15.78 4.20
C LEU A 33 -0.09 -17.14 4.53
N ALA A 34 0.28 -17.92 3.52
CA ALA A 34 0.96 -19.20 3.71
C ALA A 34 2.31 -19.03 4.42
N ASP A 35 3.06 -17.99 4.06
CA ASP A 35 4.35 -17.66 4.69
C ASP A 35 4.17 -17.25 6.17
N ILE A 36 3.11 -16.48 6.47
CA ILE A 36 2.71 -16.14 7.84
C ILE A 36 2.34 -17.39 8.65
N ALA A 37 1.58 -18.31 8.06
CA ALA A 37 1.20 -19.56 8.71
C ALA A 37 2.42 -20.47 9.01
N GLU A 38 3.41 -20.48 8.13
CA GLU A 38 4.62 -21.30 8.30
C GLU A 38 5.59 -20.71 9.34
N VAL A 39 5.89 -19.41 9.26
CA VAL A 39 6.91 -18.78 10.11
C VAL A 39 6.33 -18.30 11.45
N GLY A 40 5.15 -17.68 11.43
CA GLY A 40 4.46 -17.13 12.60
C GLY A 40 5.22 -16.01 13.34
N GLY A 41 4.55 -15.42 14.34
CA GLY A 41 5.16 -14.69 15.47
C GLY A 41 6.24 -13.65 15.15
N ASN A 42 5.89 -12.61 14.38
CA ASN A 42 6.77 -11.48 14.09
C ASN A 42 5.97 -10.18 13.96
N ASP A 43 6.65 -9.04 14.06
CA ASP A 43 6.06 -7.71 13.95
C ASP A 43 5.69 -7.32 12.50
N ALA A 44 4.96 -6.22 12.35
CA ALA A 44 4.57 -5.72 11.03
C ALA A 44 5.80 -5.38 10.16
N ARG A 45 6.89 -4.89 10.74
CA ARG A 45 8.10 -4.50 10.02
C ARG A 45 8.75 -5.70 9.34
N PHE A 46 8.98 -6.79 10.09
CA PHE A 46 9.52 -8.03 9.58
C PHE A 46 8.71 -8.52 8.37
N TRP A 47 7.38 -8.51 8.48
CA TRP A 47 6.51 -8.98 7.41
C TRP A 47 6.53 -8.08 6.18
N VAL A 48 6.63 -6.75 6.37
CA VAL A 48 6.83 -5.80 5.27
C VAL A 48 8.17 -6.05 4.57
N GLU A 49 9.26 -6.14 5.31
CA GLU A 49 10.60 -6.37 4.75
C GLU A 49 10.68 -7.72 4.02
N ARG A 50 10.12 -8.78 4.62
CA ARG A 50 10.06 -10.11 4.02
C ARG A 50 9.24 -10.14 2.73
N THR A 51 8.10 -9.45 2.73
CA THR A 51 7.24 -9.35 1.54
C THR A 51 7.90 -8.51 0.45
N ALA A 52 8.63 -7.46 0.82
CA ALA A 52 9.34 -6.58 -0.12
C ALA A 52 10.39 -7.32 -0.96
N VAL A 53 10.92 -8.45 -0.50
CA VAL A 53 11.81 -9.32 -1.29
C VAL A 53 11.14 -9.79 -2.58
N LYS A 54 9.82 -9.97 -2.59
CA LYS A 54 9.00 -10.41 -3.74
C LYS A 54 8.26 -9.25 -4.41
N ALA A 55 8.71 -8.01 -4.21
CA ALA A 55 7.98 -6.82 -4.67
C ALA A 55 7.83 -6.76 -6.19
N SER A 56 8.79 -7.30 -6.95
CA SER A 56 8.73 -7.30 -8.43
C SER A 56 7.61 -8.21 -8.92
N GLU A 57 7.51 -9.41 -8.37
CA GLU A 57 6.49 -10.40 -8.70
C GLU A 57 5.09 -9.91 -8.30
N LEU A 58 4.96 -9.33 -7.10
CA LEU A 58 3.72 -8.72 -6.63
C LEU A 58 3.26 -7.59 -7.55
N ARG A 59 4.19 -6.75 -8.00
CA ARG A 59 3.89 -5.68 -8.94
C ARG A 59 3.40 -6.21 -10.29
N GLU A 60 4.05 -7.24 -10.82
CA GLU A 60 3.66 -7.85 -12.09
C GLU A 60 2.27 -8.50 -12.01
N GLU A 61 1.98 -9.20 -10.92
CA GLU A 61 0.66 -9.80 -10.66
C GLU A 61 -0.42 -8.73 -10.52
N ALA A 62 -0.15 -7.66 -9.77
CA ALA A 62 -1.09 -6.54 -9.64
C ALA A 62 -1.39 -5.87 -10.99
N LEU A 63 -0.37 -5.64 -11.82
CA LEU A 63 -0.56 -5.10 -13.18
C LEU A 63 -1.39 -6.04 -14.05
N ARG A 64 -1.13 -7.36 -13.98
CA ARG A 64 -1.90 -8.36 -14.72
C ARG A 64 -3.38 -8.32 -14.33
N ARG A 65 -3.69 -8.30 -13.04
CA ARG A 65 -5.08 -8.23 -12.54
C ARG A 65 -5.79 -6.95 -12.98
N LEU A 66 -5.10 -5.81 -12.95
CA LEU A 66 -5.67 -4.55 -13.44
C LEU A 66 -5.96 -4.58 -14.95
N ILE A 67 -5.17 -5.33 -15.74
CA ILE A 67 -5.44 -5.56 -17.16
C ILE A 67 -6.65 -6.49 -17.35
N GLU A 68 -6.70 -7.61 -16.61
CA GLU A 68 -7.80 -8.57 -16.67
C GLU A 68 -9.15 -7.94 -16.28
N GLN A 69 -9.13 -6.96 -15.36
CA GLN A 69 -10.29 -6.17 -14.96
C GLN A 69 -10.64 -5.04 -15.95
N GLY A 70 -9.85 -4.83 -17.00
CA GLY A 70 -10.08 -3.76 -17.97
C GLY A 70 -9.83 -2.35 -17.43
N ILE A 71 -9.02 -2.22 -16.37
CA ILE A 71 -8.65 -0.91 -15.79
C ILE A 71 -7.43 -0.34 -16.53
N LEU A 72 -6.46 -1.21 -16.83
CA LEU A 72 -5.25 -0.88 -17.59
C LEU A 72 -5.22 -1.62 -18.92
N GLU A 73 -4.54 -1.04 -19.90
CA GLU A 73 -4.15 -1.72 -21.14
C GLU A 73 -2.64 -1.94 -21.14
N GLN A 74 -2.15 -3.07 -21.69
CA GLN A 74 -0.73 -3.24 -21.94
C GLN A 74 -0.38 -2.77 -23.35
N VAL A 75 0.44 -1.72 -23.44
CA VAL A 75 0.96 -1.20 -24.72
C VAL A 75 2.45 -1.49 -24.81
N ASP A 76 2.82 -2.35 -25.75
CA ASP A 76 4.22 -2.63 -26.08
C ASP A 76 4.70 -1.64 -27.17
N ASP A 77 5.45 -0.61 -26.77
CA ASP A 77 5.97 0.39 -27.70
C ASP A 77 7.22 -0.17 -28.42
N ARG A 78 7.15 -0.28 -29.75
CA ARG A 78 8.29 -0.72 -30.59
C ARG A 78 9.00 0.50 -31.16
N PHE A 79 9.86 1.13 -30.35
CA PHE A 79 10.87 2.05 -30.90
C PHE A 79 11.96 1.24 -31.62
N MET A 80 12.44 1.75 -32.75
CA MET A 80 13.38 1.07 -33.64
C MET A 80 14.56 0.42 -32.87
N TRP A 81 14.55 -0.92 -32.91
CA TRP A 81 15.63 -1.89 -32.73
C TRP A 81 16.40 -2.07 -31.40
N VAL A 82 16.21 -1.31 -30.31
CA VAL A 82 16.91 -1.64 -29.05
C VAL A 82 16.10 -1.46 -27.74
N PHE A 83 14.92 -0.83 -27.76
CA PHE A 83 14.17 -0.58 -26.52
C PHE A 83 12.69 -0.95 -26.66
N LYS A 84 12.28 -2.05 -26.02
CA LYS A 84 10.86 -2.35 -25.76
C LYS A 84 10.48 -1.59 -24.49
N SER A 85 9.75 -0.48 -24.62
CA SER A 85 9.15 0.17 -23.45
C SER A 85 7.73 -0.37 -23.30
N ARG A 86 7.49 -1.14 -22.23
CA ARG A 86 6.14 -1.58 -21.88
C ARG A 86 5.47 -0.48 -21.06
N ARG A 87 4.30 -0.02 -21.50
CA ARG A 87 3.49 0.98 -20.81
C ARG A 87 2.14 0.39 -20.42
N TYR A 88 1.55 0.95 -19.37
CA TYR A 88 0.26 0.52 -18.85
C TYR A 88 -0.69 1.72 -18.68
N PRO A 89 -1.19 2.33 -19.78
CA PRO A 89 -2.16 3.41 -19.69
C PRO A 89 -3.49 2.93 -19.06
N THR A 90 -4.20 3.85 -18.41
CA THR A 90 -5.59 3.65 -17.97
C THR A 90 -6.53 3.71 -19.17
N ILE A 91 -7.53 2.81 -19.21
CA ILE A 91 -8.45 2.73 -20.36
C ILE A 91 -9.39 3.94 -20.41
N ASP A 92 -10.19 4.17 -19.37
CA ASP A 92 -11.10 5.32 -19.25
C ASP A 92 -10.82 6.23 -18.05
N GLY A 93 -9.96 5.75 -17.13
CA GLY A 93 -9.61 6.41 -15.86
C GLY A 93 -10.76 6.55 -14.87
N GLN A 94 -11.92 5.93 -15.09
CA GLN A 94 -13.10 6.07 -14.22
C GLN A 94 -12.83 5.51 -12.83
N ALA A 95 -12.31 4.28 -12.74
CA ALA A 95 -11.98 3.65 -11.46
C ALA A 95 -11.01 4.51 -10.62
N GLN A 96 -9.97 5.05 -11.26
CA GLN A 96 -9.01 5.93 -10.60
C GLN A 96 -9.67 7.23 -10.12
N ARG A 97 -10.52 7.86 -10.94
CA ARG A 97 -11.24 9.08 -10.57
C ARG A 97 -12.19 8.85 -9.40
N GLU A 98 -12.92 7.73 -9.40
CA GLU A 98 -13.86 7.39 -8.33
C GLU A 98 -13.15 7.22 -6.99
N VAL A 99 -12.07 6.43 -6.95
CA VAL A 99 -11.26 6.27 -5.73
C VAL A 99 -10.69 7.62 -5.30
N LYS A 100 -10.13 8.41 -6.22
CA LYS A 100 -9.60 9.73 -5.89
C LYS A 100 -10.67 10.62 -5.27
N LEU A 101 -11.85 10.72 -5.88
CA LEU A 101 -12.95 11.55 -5.37
C LEU A 101 -13.41 11.11 -3.99
N ARG A 102 -13.54 9.80 -3.76
CA ARG A 102 -13.95 9.26 -2.46
C ARG A 102 -12.94 9.59 -1.36
N ILE A 103 -11.65 9.36 -1.62
CA ILE A 103 -10.58 9.66 -0.68
C ILE A 103 -10.49 11.17 -0.41
N MET A 104 -10.57 12.01 -1.45
CA MET A 104 -10.60 13.47 -1.26
C MET A 104 -11.84 13.91 -0.46
N GLY A 105 -13.00 13.31 -0.72
CA GLY A 105 -14.22 13.56 0.06
C GLY A 105 -14.02 13.31 1.55
N VAL A 106 -13.40 12.18 1.92
CA VAL A 106 -13.06 11.85 3.31
C VAL A 106 -12.08 12.85 3.94
N LEU A 107 -11.08 13.31 3.17
CA LEU A 107 -10.05 14.24 3.67
C LEU A 107 -10.56 15.67 3.87
N PHE A 108 -11.53 16.11 3.06
CA PHE A 108 -12.09 17.46 3.11
C PHE A 108 -13.45 17.54 3.83
N SER A 109 -13.86 16.46 4.50
CA SER A 109 -15.10 16.40 5.28
C SER A 109 -14.91 15.68 6.62
N ASP A 110 -15.91 15.80 7.48
CA ASP A 110 -15.99 15.09 8.77
C ASP A 110 -16.75 13.76 8.66
N GLU A 111 -16.98 13.24 7.44
CA GLU A 111 -17.65 11.96 7.24
C GLU A 111 -16.88 10.80 7.89
N ILE A 112 -17.58 9.79 8.40
CA ILE A 112 -16.92 8.61 8.96
C ILE A 112 -16.43 7.76 7.77
N PRO A 113 -15.12 7.53 7.63
CA PRO A 113 -14.59 6.75 6.52
C PRO A 113 -14.94 5.27 6.66
N ASP A 114 -15.17 4.61 5.53
CA ASP A 114 -15.26 3.16 5.45
C ASP A 114 -13.90 2.51 5.77
N PRO A 115 -13.84 1.32 6.40
CA PRO A 115 -12.59 0.61 6.66
C PRO A 115 -11.63 0.54 5.47
N ARG A 116 -12.13 0.31 4.25
CA ARG A 116 -11.28 0.25 3.05
C ARG A 116 -10.67 1.60 2.70
N ASP A 117 -11.39 2.69 2.93
CA ASP A 117 -10.89 4.04 2.68
C ASP A 117 -9.85 4.45 3.71
N ILE A 118 -10.00 4.02 4.97
CA ILE A 118 -8.97 4.19 6.01
C ILE A 118 -7.66 3.53 5.55
N VAL A 119 -7.72 2.27 5.10
CA VAL A 119 -6.56 1.52 4.59
C VAL A 119 -5.88 2.25 3.44
N ILE A 120 -6.66 2.72 2.45
CA ILE A 120 -6.13 3.46 1.30
C ILE A 120 -5.47 4.77 1.73
N ILE A 121 -6.07 5.50 2.68
CA ILE A 121 -5.50 6.75 3.22
C ILE A 121 -4.17 6.49 3.93
N CYS A 122 -4.11 5.48 4.80
CA CYS A 122 -2.88 5.09 5.50
C CYS A 122 -1.75 4.75 4.51
N LEU A 123 -2.05 3.94 3.48
CA LEU A 123 -1.08 3.57 2.45
C LEU A 123 -0.65 4.78 1.60
N ALA A 124 -1.60 5.62 1.20
CA ALA A 124 -1.31 6.81 0.40
C ALA A 124 -0.43 7.81 1.15
N ASP A 125 -0.63 7.97 2.45
CA ASP A 125 0.22 8.79 3.31
C ASP A 125 1.62 8.18 3.44
N ALA A 126 1.71 6.89 3.82
CA ALA A 126 2.98 6.20 4.01
C ALA A 126 3.83 6.15 2.73
N CYS A 127 3.21 6.03 1.56
CA CYS A 127 3.90 6.06 0.27
C CYS A 127 4.12 7.48 -0.29
N GLY A 128 3.71 8.53 0.44
CA GLY A 128 3.88 9.92 0.01
C GLY A 128 3.03 10.32 -1.20
N ILE A 129 1.97 9.57 -1.53
CA ILE A 129 1.10 9.81 -2.69
C ILE A 129 0.41 11.16 -2.57
N PHE A 130 -0.02 11.58 -1.37
CA PHE A 130 -0.70 12.87 -1.20
C PHE A 130 0.15 14.08 -1.60
N LYS A 131 1.48 14.01 -1.45
CA LYS A 131 2.41 15.07 -1.90
C LYS A 131 2.42 15.26 -3.41
N THR A 132 1.96 14.25 -4.16
CA THR A 132 1.83 14.30 -5.62
C THR A 132 0.44 14.73 -6.09
N LEU A 133 -0.58 14.55 -5.23
CA LEU A 133 -1.98 14.81 -5.57
C LEU A 133 -2.47 16.19 -5.12
N LEU A 134 -1.87 16.74 -4.06
CA LEU A 134 -2.28 17.98 -3.40
C LEU A 134 -1.16 19.03 -3.48
N SER A 135 -1.55 20.30 -3.54
CA SER A 135 -0.62 21.40 -3.29
C SER A 135 -0.13 21.38 -1.84
N SER A 136 0.99 22.06 -1.56
CA SER A 136 1.52 22.15 -0.18
C SER A 136 0.50 22.74 0.80
N GLN A 137 -0.30 23.71 0.36
CA GLN A 137 -1.33 24.36 1.18
C GLN A 137 -2.51 23.41 1.47
N GLU A 138 -2.96 22.65 0.46
CA GLU A 138 -4.01 21.65 0.66
C GLU A 138 -3.52 20.50 1.54
N LEU A 139 -2.28 20.05 1.34
CA LEU A 139 -1.70 19.00 2.17
C LEU A 139 -1.64 19.43 3.63
N GLU A 140 -1.18 20.65 3.90
CA GLU A 140 -1.15 21.21 5.25
C GLU A 140 -2.55 21.27 5.88
N SER A 141 -3.58 21.64 5.11
CA SER A 141 -4.95 21.73 5.63
C SER A 141 -5.59 20.38 5.93
N VAL A 142 -5.28 19.32 5.16
CA VAL A 142 -5.82 17.97 5.39
C VAL A 142 -4.96 17.10 6.30
N THR A 143 -3.73 17.50 6.63
CA THR A 143 -2.82 16.73 7.48
C THR A 143 -3.45 16.35 8.84
N PRO A 144 -4.12 17.26 9.57
CA PRO A 144 -4.80 16.89 10.82
C PRO A 144 -5.86 15.80 10.63
N ARG A 145 -6.55 15.82 9.49
CA ARG A 145 -7.58 14.83 9.15
C ARG A 145 -6.96 13.49 8.80
N ILE A 146 -5.87 13.47 8.02
CA ILE A 146 -5.09 12.25 7.75
C ILE A 146 -4.63 11.61 9.06
N ASP A 147 -4.07 12.39 9.99
CA ASP A 147 -3.63 11.90 11.29
C ASP A 147 -4.78 11.35 12.14
N GLN A 148 -5.96 11.98 12.09
CA GLN A 148 -7.15 11.47 12.76
C GLN A 148 -7.57 10.12 12.19
N VAL A 149 -7.62 9.99 10.86
CA VAL A 149 -8.04 8.75 10.17
C VAL A 149 -7.06 7.61 10.47
N LYS A 150 -5.76 7.87 10.47
CA LYS A 150 -4.72 6.88 10.79
C LYS A 150 -4.92 6.27 12.18
N ARG A 151 -5.38 7.04 13.15
CA ARG A 151 -5.63 6.55 14.52
C ARG A 151 -6.80 5.57 14.63
N LEU A 152 -7.63 5.45 13.59
CA LEU A 152 -8.77 4.52 13.54
C LEU A 152 -8.35 3.10 13.14
N ASP A 153 -7.11 2.91 12.66
CA ASP A 153 -6.62 1.63 12.16
C ASP A 153 -5.27 1.28 12.80
N LEU A 154 -5.26 0.27 13.68
CA LEU A 154 -4.05 -0.21 14.34
C LEU A 154 -3.08 -0.85 13.34
N ILE A 155 -3.61 -1.51 12.30
CA ILE A 155 -2.79 -2.16 11.28
C ILE A 155 -2.13 -1.10 10.40
N GLY A 156 -2.88 -0.07 10.01
CA GLY A 156 -2.35 1.09 9.30
C GLY A 156 -1.26 1.82 10.08
N GLN A 157 -1.40 1.92 11.40
CA GLN A 157 -0.36 2.49 12.27
C GLN A 157 0.90 1.62 12.29
N ALA A 158 0.77 0.31 12.56
CA ALA A 158 1.91 -0.60 12.57
C ALA A 158 2.66 -0.62 11.22
N MET A 159 1.91 -0.62 10.11
CA MET A 159 2.46 -0.52 8.75
C MET A 159 3.16 0.81 8.48
N THR A 160 2.54 1.93 8.87
CA THR A 160 3.15 3.27 8.69
C THR A 160 4.45 3.37 9.47
N GLN A 161 4.46 2.88 10.71
CA GLN A 161 5.66 2.86 11.55
C GLN A 161 6.76 1.99 10.92
N ALA A 162 6.42 0.80 10.44
CA ALA A 162 7.35 -0.07 9.74
C ALA A 162 8.02 0.62 8.55
N ILE A 163 7.26 1.30 7.70
CA ILE A 163 7.78 2.03 6.54
C ILE A 163 8.71 3.16 6.98
N GLN A 164 8.30 3.96 7.97
CA GLN A 164 9.12 5.06 8.50
C GLN A 164 10.43 4.56 9.10
N ASP A 165 10.40 3.45 9.84
CA ASP A 165 11.59 2.85 10.44
C ASP A 165 12.57 2.34 9.36
N ILE A 166 12.06 1.75 8.28
CA ILE A 166 12.86 1.32 7.12
C ILE A 166 13.49 2.54 6.44
N GLU A 167 12.72 3.60 6.20
CA GLU A 167 13.22 4.84 5.59
C GLU A 167 14.32 5.50 6.44
N LEU A 168 14.12 5.58 7.76
CA LEU A 168 15.12 6.12 8.70
C LEU A 168 16.39 5.27 8.71
N THR A 169 16.26 3.94 8.70
CA THR A 169 17.41 3.02 8.64
C THR A 169 18.21 3.24 7.36
N LEU A 170 17.53 3.39 6.22
CA LEU A 170 18.17 3.66 4.93
C LEU A 170 18.83 5.04 4.90
N ALA A 171 18.18 6.08 5.41
CA ALA A 171 18.73 7.43 5.48
C ALA A 171 20.00 7.48 6.34
N ALA A 172 20.00 6.77 7.48
CA ALA A 172 21.18 6.64 8.35
C ALA A 172 22.32 5.88 7.65
N ALA A 173 22.02 4.83 6.88
CA ALA A 173 23.02 4.09 6.12
C ALA A 173 23.62 4.90 4.95
N LEU A 174 22.85 5.83 4.39
CA LEU A 174 23.26 6.72 3.28
C LEU A 174 23.99 7.99 3.76
N GLN A 175 24.01 8.29 5.06
CA GLN A 175 24.85 9.34 5.64
C GLN A 175 26.21 8.72 6.03
N PRO A 176 27.29 8.91 5.23
CA PRO A 176 28.60 8.42 5.62
C PRO A 176 29.01 9.15 6.90
N HIS A 177 29.54 8.41 7.88
CA HIS A 177 30.11 8.97 9.10
C HIS A 177 31.05 10.13 8.78
N MET A 178 30.59 11.35 9.03
CA MET A 178 31.40 12.56 8.95
C MET A 178 32.10 12.72 10.32
N TYR A 179 33.14 11.92 10.53
CA TYR A 179 34.12 12.07 11.61
C TYR A 179 35.52 11.77 11.09
#